data_AF-A0A8R7UYX5-F1
#
_entry.id   AF-A0A8R7UYX5-F1
#
_cell.length_a   1.000
_cell.length_b   1.000
_cell.length_c   1.000
_cell.angle_alpha   90.00
_cell.angle_beta   90.00
_cell.angle_gamma   90.00
#
_symmetry.space_group_name_H-M   'P 1'
#
loop_
_entity.id
_entity.type
_entity.pdbx_description
1 polymer ?
#
loop_
_entity_poly.entity_id
_entity_poly.type
_entity_poly.pdbx_seq_one_letter_code
_entity_poly.pdbx_strand_id
1 'polypeptide(L)'
;MSPICFETLIQDNNIMMAWQDVVNGAYRVVHRLIRAPEWTGGRRLAHEISSSEQAVRNLERILHQGNTGSQQLQMRAMEILAELALDSSSNLAMETKENLMSKQLQIFLNEGTGEDLKVMAGKTLLALLSKTTRTISMVCIMRKYNSIVDQVTEMLDAKNKAIYRTIATEILEIFALHTMDKNHVKNTLLPKVLAEVLTSKKKPPSEAPERQASKGSGDIEENPLQDDEENQRLEHNVRINSSERNEMPVAMLELKEALLSLTSVIFDKLIISAEDFDEVAQKVAPGEGEFVAKLKTIVEENCDATANSLRIVKLCGQIAVTMMRCSQYNTHFKDQKFVETLSKASRITCNLEPCMLFAGTNCGAKKTARPLLSDLVKEAEALVA
;
A
#
# COMPACT_ATOMS: atom_id res chain seq x y z
N MET A 1 -23.81 4.89 29.70
CA MET A 1 -22.73 3.89 29.89
C MET A 1 -22.27 3.46 28.50
N SER A 2 -20.99 3.63 28.16
CA SER A 2 -20.49 3.33 26.81
C SER A 2 -20.64 1.83 26.49
N PRO A 3 -21.18 1.44 25.32
CA PRO A 3 -21.32 0.03 24.92
C PRO A 3 -19.99 -0.75 24.95
N ILE A 4 -18.86 -0.05 24.81
CA ILE A 4 -17.51 -0.65 24.84
C ILE A 4 -17.20 -1.32 26.18
N CYS A 5 -17.77 -0.85 27.29
CA CYS A 5 -17.44 -1.31 28.64
C CYS A 5 -18.41 -2.36 29.19
N PHE A 6 -19.42 -2.79 28.44
CA PHE A 6 -20.44 -3.72 28.93
C PHE A 6 -19.87 -5.13 29.08
N GLU A 7 -20.09 -5.77 30.24
CA GLU A 7 -19.55 -7.12 30.52
C GLU A 7 -20.23 -8.21 29.67
N THR A 8 -21.53 -8.06 29.39
CA THR A 8 -22.33 -8.99 28.60
C THR A 8 -22.34 -8.68 27.10
N LEU A 9 -21.57 -7.69 26.64
CA LEU A 9 -21.60 -7.17 25.26
C LEU A 9 -21.55 -8.28 24.19
N ILE A 10 -20.71 -9.29 24.41
CA ILE A 10 -20.56 -10.42 23.50
C ILE A 10 -21.78 -11.34 23.52
N GLN A 11 -22.33 -11.63 24.71
CA GLN A 11 -23.50 -12.49 24.86
C GLN A 11 -24.71 -11.80 24.21
N ASP A 12 -24.90 -10.51 24.46
CA ASP A 12 -26.00 -9.73 23.91
C ASP A 12 -25.88 -9.55 22.38
N ASN A 13 -24.66 -9.34 21.86
CA ASN A 13 -24.40 -9.29 20.42
C ASN A 13 -24.68 -10.62 19.71
N ASN A 14 -24.41 -11.75 20.35
CA ASN A 14 -24.67 -13.06 19.76
C ASN A 14 -26.15 -13.47 19.83
N ILE A 15 -26.93 -12.87 20.73
CA ILE A 15 -28.34 -13.19 20.96
C ILE A 15 -29.28 -12.25 20.17
N MET A 16 -28.90 -10.99 19.93
CA MET A 16 -29.75 -10.00 19.25
C MET A 16 -29.02 -9.23 18.15
N MET A 17 -29.45 -9.42 16.89
CA MET A 17 -28.86 -8.69 15.74
C MET A 17 -28.97 -7.16 15.86
N ALA A 18 -30.06 -6.64 16.41
CA ALA A 18 -30.25 -5.19 16.60
C ALA A 18 -29.21 -4.56 17.54
N TRP A 19 -28.67 -5.33 18.49
CA TRP A 19 -27.58 -4.88 19.36
C TRP A 19 -26.25 -4.76 18.60
N GLN A 20 -26.01 -5.64 17.62
CA GLN A 20 -24.79 -5.54 16.80
C GLN A 20 -24.73 -4.23 16.02
N ASP A 21 -25.85 -3.76 15.47
CA ASP A 21 -25.91 -2.49 14.74
C ASP A 21 -25.65 -1.28 15.63
N VAL A 22 -26.23 -1.27 16.83
CA VAL A 22 -26.00 -0.22 17.84
C VAL A 22 -24.54 -0.19 18.27
N VAL A 23 -23.94 -1.35 18.54
CA VAL A 23 -22.53 -1.46 18.94
C VAL A 23 -21.60 -1.04 17.80
N ASN A 24 -21.86 -1.49 16.57
CA ASN A 24 -21.11 -1.08 15.39
C ASN A 24 -21.20 0.44 15.16
N GLY A 25 -22.38 1.03 15.32
CA GLY A 25 -22.60 2.47 15.26
C GLY A 25 -21.81 3.23 16.32
N ALA A 26 -21.84 2.76 17.57
CA ALA A 26 -21.08 3.34 18.67
C ALA A 26 -19.57 3.27 18.43
N TYR A 27 -19.05 2.13 17.95
CA TYR A 27 -17.63 1.96 17.66
C TYR A 27 -17.18 2.87 16.51
N ARG A 28 -18.04 3.04 15.49
CA ARG A 28 -17.79 4.00 14.41
C ARG A 28 -17.65 5.44 14.93
N VAL A 29 -18.52 5.85 15.87
CA VAL A 29 -18.43 7.18 16.50
C VAL A 29 -17.14 7.31 17.29
N VAL A 30 -16.79 6.30 18.10
CA VAL A 30 -15.57 6.31 18.91
C VAL A 30 -14.31 6.39 18.05
N HIS A 31 -14.21 5.59 17.00
CA HIS A 31 -13.08 5.64 16.06
C HIS A 31 -12.96 7.04 15.41
N ARG A 32 -14.07 7.63 14.96
CA ARG A 32 -14.08 8.98 14.38
C ARG A 32 -13.63 10.05 15.38
N LEU A 33 -14.07 9.94 16.63
CA LEU A 33 -13.67 10.84 17.70
C LEU A 33 -12.17 10.73 18.01
N ILE A 34 -11.63 9.51 18.12
CA ILE A 34 -10.19 9.31 18.34
C ILE A 34 -9.35 9.97 17.23
N ARG A 35 -9.80 9.88 15.96
CA ARG A 35 -9.05 10.41 14.80
C ARG A 35 -9.33 11.87 14.45
N ALA A 36 -10.27 12.53 15.11
CA ALA A 36 -10.67 13.89 14.76
C ALA A 36 -9.50 14.88 15.03
N PRO A 37 -8.88 15.48 13.99
CA PRO A 37 -7.67 16.28 14.15
C PRO A 37 -7.92 17.59 14.94
N GLU A 38 -9.13 18.13 14.84
CA GLU A 38 -9.53 19.38 15.50
C GLU A 38 -10.01 19.16 16.95
N TRP A 39 -10.23 17.91 17.35
CA TRP A 39 -10.74 17.59 18.68
C TRP A 39 -9.63 17.09 19.61
N THR A 40 -9.27 17.92 20.58
CA THR A 40 -8.22 17.61 21.56
C THR A 40 -8.59 16.48 22.53
N GLY A 41 -9.87 16.11 22.61
CA GLY A 41 -10.36 15.01 23.44
C GLY A 41 -10.01 13.61 22.91
N GLY A 42 -9.55 13.48 21.66
CA GLY A 42 -9.24 12.18 21.04
C GLY A 42 -8.21 11.37 21.82
N ARG A 43 -7.09 12.00 22.21
CA ARG A 43 -6.04 11.35 23.02
C ARG A 43 -6.54 10.95 24.41
N ARG A 44 -7.37 11.79 25.04
CA ARG A 44 -7.96 11.48 26.34
C ARG A 44 -8.89 10.27 26.23
N LEU A 45 -9.75 10.24 25.21
CA LEU A 45 -10.64 9.12 24.95
C LEU A 45 -9.86 7.83 24.67
N ALA A 46 -8.80 7.90 23.85
CA ALA A 46 -7.91 6.78 23.60
C ALA A 46 -7.26 6.27 24.90
N HIS A 47 -6.77 7.18 25.74
CA HIS A 47 -6.20 6.84 27.04
C HIS A 47 -7.23 6.17 27.97
N GLU A 48 -8.44 6.72 28.08
CA GLU A 48 -9.54 6.17 28.90
C GLU A 48 -9.93 4.75 28.44
N ILE A 49 -10.03 4.52 27.12
CA ILE A 49 -10.33 3.20 26.56
C ILE A 49 -9.16 2.23 26.82
N SER A 50 -7.92 2.66 26.55
CA SER A 50 -6.74 1.80 26.73
C SER A 50 -6.48 1.42 28.20
N SER A 51 -6.91 2.26 29.14
CA SER A 51 -6.77 2.02 30.57
C SER A 51 -7.92 1.16 31.15
N SER A 52 -8.97 0.90 30.36
CA SER A 52 -10.07 0.02 30.76
C SER A 52 -9.82 -1.40 30.27
N GLU A 53 -9.45 -2.29 31.21
CA GLU A 53 -9.22 -3.72 30.92
C GLU A 53 -10.43 -4.36 30.25
N GLN A 54 -11.64 -4.04 30.69
CA GLN A 54 -12.88 -4.57 30.11
C GLN A 54 -13.09 -4.08 28.67
N ALA A 55 -12.83 -2.79 28.40
CA ALA A 55 -12.96 -2.23 27.06
C ALA A 55 -11.98 -2.89 26.07
N VAL A 56 -10.72 -3.03 26.47
CA VAL A 56 -9.68 -3.69 25.66
C VAL A 56 -10.04 -5.16 25.42
N ARG A 57 -10.43 -5.91 26.46
CA ARG A 57 -10.86 -7.31 26.34
C ARG A 57 -12.06 -7.48 25.41
N ASN A 58 -13.02 -6.57 25.45
CA ASN A 58 -14.18 -6.60 24.56
C ASN A 58 -13.77 -6.40 23.10
N LEU A 59 -12.87 -5.44 22.83
CA LEU A 59 -12.31 -5.21 21.49
C LEU A 59 -11.52 -6.44 21.00
N GLU A 60 -10.69 -7.04 21.86
CA GLU A 60 -9.93 -8.25 21.53
C GLU A 60 -10.86 -9.44 21.22
N ARG A 61 -11.89 -9.65 22.04
CA ARG A 61 -12.90 -10.70 21.82
C ARG A 61 -13.60 -10.54 20.48
N ILE A 62 -14.07 -9.33 20.15
CA ILE A 62 -14.70 -9.03 18.85
C ILE A 62 -13.72 -9.32 17.71
N LEU A 63 -12.46 -8.91 17.86
CA LEU A 63 -11.43 -9.16 16.86
C LEU A 63 -11.20 -10.68 16.62
N HIS A 64 -11.31 -11.50 17.68
CA HIS A 64 -11.01 -12.93 17.66
C HIS A 64 -12.20 -13.83 17.30
N GLN A 65 -13.44 -13.36 17.48
CA GLN A 65 -14.64 -14.18 17.32
C GLN A 65 -14.92 -14.67 15.90
N GLY A 66 -14.30 -14.09 14.86
CA GLY A 66 -14.43 -14.59 13.49
C GLY A 66 -15.89 -14.61 12.98
N ASN A 67 -16.14 -15.46 11.98
CA ASN A 67 -17.29 -15.46 11.05
C ASN A 67 -18.71 -15.57 11.64
N THR A 68 -18.88 -15.50 12.96
CA THR A 68 -20.19 -15.44 13.65
C THR A 68 -20.64 -14.01 13.98
N GLY A 69 -19.72 -13.03 13.95
CA GLY A 69 -20.02 -11.60 14.12
C GLY A 69 -20.01 -10.84 12.80
N SER A 70 -20.67 -9.67 12.75
CA SER A 70 -20.64 -8.82 11.55
C SER A 70 -19.20 -8.40 11.21
N GLN A 71 -18.75 -8.67 9.99
CA GLN A 71 -17.41 -8.29 9.48
C GLN A 71 -17.12 -6.80 9.74
N GLN A 72 -18.15 -5.96 9.69
CA GLN A 72 -18.06 -4.54 9.99
C GLN A 72 -17.65 -4.26 11.44
N LEU A 73 -18.23 -4.97 12.41
CA LEU A 73 -17.88 -4.81 13.81
C LEU A 73 -16.43 -5.26 14.08
N GLN A 74 -15.98 -6.33 13.43
CA GLN A 74 -14.58 -6.77 13.49
C GLN A 74 -13.63 -5.70 12.92
N MET A 75 -13.98 -5.11 11.78
CA MET A 75 -13.24 -4.00 11.18
C MET A 75 -13.17 -2.78 12.13
N ARG A 76 -14.27 -2.43 12.81
CA ARG A 76 -14.26 -1.32 13.78
C ARG A 76 -13.39 -1.61 15.00
N ALA A 77 -13.43 -2.82 15.53
CA ALA A 77 -12.56 -3.20 16.65
C ALA A 77 -11.08 -3.12 16.25
N MET A 78 -10.76 -3.57 15.03
CA MET A 78 -9.42 -3.46 14.45
C MET A 78 -8.95 -2.00 14.31
N GLU A 79 -9.80 -1.11 13.79
CA GLU A 79 -9.49 0.32 13.67
C GLU A 79 -9.21 0.95 15.03
N ILE A 80 -10.08 0.74 16.02
CA ILE A 80 -9.91 1.30 17.37
C ILE A 80 -8.62 0.77 18.00
N LEU A 81 -8.41 -0.55 18.02
CA LEU A 81 -7.20 -1.14 18.61
C LEU A 81 -5.92 -0.65 17.93
N ALA A 82 -5.94 -0.45 16.61
CA ALA A 82 -4.81 0.10 15.88
C ALA A 82 -4.52 1.55 16.29
N GLU A 83 -5.53 2.42 16.37
CA GLU A 83 -5.35 3.81 16.84
C GLU A 83 -4.82 3.86 18.28
N LEU A 84 -5.34 3.00 19.17
CA LEU A 84 -4.82 2.89 20.53
C LEU A 84 -3.35 2.46 20.53
N ALA A 85 -3.00 1.41 19.78
CA ALA A 85 -1.64 0.88 19.75
C ALA A 85 -0.62 1.88 19.17
N LEU A 86 -1.05 2.72 18.23
CA LEU A 86 -0.23 3.75 17.59
C LEU A 86 -0.06 5.01 18.45
N ASP A 87 -0.96 5.28 19.39
CA ASP A 87 -0.86 6.39 20.32
C ASP A 87 0.16 6.05 21.43
N SER A 88 1.26 6.81 21.48
CA SER A 88 2.31 6.66 22.50
C SER A 88 1.84 7.02 23.91
N SER A 89 0.73 7.75 24.03
CA SER A 89 0.10 8.08 25.32
C SER A 89 -0.89 7.03 25.82
N SER A 90 -1.17 6.00 25.00
CA SER A 90 -1.97 4.86 25.42
C SER A 90 -1.21 3.98 26.40
N ASN A 91 -1.93 3.45 27.40
CA ASN A 91 -1.40 2.45 28.33
C ASN A 91 -1.63 1.02 27.82
N LEU A 92 -1.72 0.83 26.50
CA LEU A 92 -2.06 -0.46 25.93
C LEU A 92 -0.94 -1.47 26.18
N ALA A 93 -1.28 -2.60 26.80
CA ALA A 93 -0.34 -3.65 27.13
C ALA A 93 0.42 -4.16 25.89
N MET A 94 1.70 -4.53 26.08
CA MET A 94 2.52 -5.06 24.99
C MET A 94 1.88 -6.30 24.38
N GLU A 95 1.38 -7.23 25.20
CA GLU A 95 0.69 -8.45 24.76
C GLU A 95 -0.50 -8.15 23.83
N THR A 96 -1.32 -7.15 24.13
CA THR A 96 -2.42 -6.73 23.25
C THR A 96 -1.91 -6.23 21.90
N LYS A 97 -0.80 -5.48 21.88
CA LYS A 97 -0.15 -5.02 20.63
C LYS A 97 0.35 -6.22 19.82
N GLU A 98 0.93 -7.22 20.47
CA GLU A 98 1.40 -8.46 19.82
C GLU A 98 0.24 -9.25 19.21
N ASN A 99 -0.83 -9.44 19.98
CA ASN A 99 -2.03 -10.16 19.57
C ASN A 99 -2.71 -9.46 18.38
N LEU A 100 -2.77 -8.13 18.41
CA LEU A 100 -3.25 -7.32 17.30
C LEU A 100 -2.41 -7.52 16.04
N MET A 101 -1.08 -7.41 16.11
CA MET A 101 -0.25 -7.62 14.92
C MET A 101 -0.38 -9.05 14.36
N SER A 102 -0.37 -10.05 15.25
CA SER A 102 -0.50 -11.47 14.89
C SER A 102 -1.83 -11.76 14.19
N LYS A 103 -2.93 -11.23 14.73
CA LYS A 103 -4.26 -11.45 14.17
C LYS A 103 -4.43 -10.77 12.82
N GLN A 104 -3.84 -9.59 12.63
CA GLN A 104 -3.94 -8.81 11.41
C GLN A 104 -3.16 -9.51 10.29
N LEU A 105 -1.98 -10.05 10.61
CA LEU A 105 -1.22 -10.89 9.71
C LEU A 105 -2.01 -12.15 9.32
N GLN A 106 -2.65 -12.83 10.28
CA GLN A 106 -3.47 -14.01 10.00
C GLN A 106 -4.63 -13.70 9.04
N ILE A 107 -5.36 -12.60 9.30
CA ILE A 107 -6.49 -12.17 8.47
C ILE A 107 -6.03 -11.80 7.07
N PHE A 108 -4.90 -11.08 6.95
CA PHE A 108 -4.33 -10.66 5.69
C PHE A 108 -3.87 -11.84 4.82
N LEU A 109 -3.27 -12.87 5.42
CA LEU A 109 -2.77 -14.03 4.69
C LEU A 109 -3.86 -15.05 4.34
N ASN A 110 -4.95 -15.11 5.10
CA ASN A 110 -6.02 -16.07 4.85
C ASN A 110 -6.76 -15.82 3.51
N GLU A 111 -6.87 -16.85 2.68
CA GLU A 111 -7.53 -16.79 1.36
C GLU A 111 -9.06 -16.65 1.47
N GLY A 112 -9.67 -17.22 2.52
CA GLY A 112 -11.12 -17.17 2.75
C GLY A 112 -11.65 -15.86 3.36
N THR A 113 -10.78 -14.87 3.60
CA THR A 113 -11.18 -13.58 4.18
C THR A 113 -11.78 -12.66 3.11
N GLY A 114 -12.90 -12.02 3.43
CA GLY A 114 -13.49 -10.97 2.58
C GLY A 114 -12.52 -9.82 2.28
N GLU A 115 -12.60 -9.28 1.07
CA GLU A 115 -11.63 -8.30 0.54
C GLU A 115 -11.40 -7.09 1.45
N ASP A 116 -12.47 -6.41 1.87
CA ASP A 116 -12.36 -5.22 2.72
C ASP A 116 -11.63 -5.49 4.03
N LEU A 117 -11.93 -6.64 4.66
CA LEU A 117 -11.31 -7.04 5.92
C LEU A 117 -9.83 -7.40 5.70
N LYS A 118 -9.51 -8.08 4.59
CA LYS A 118 -8.13 -8.42 4.21
C LYS A 118 -7.31 -7.15 3.97
N VAL A 119 -7.83 -6.20 3.19
CA VAL A 119 -7.18 -4.89 2.94
C VAL A 119 -6.97 -4.12 4.24
N MET A 120 -7.99 -4.04 5.10
CA MET A 120 -7.90 -3.33 6.37
C MET A 120 -6.86 -3.96 7.30
N ALA A 121 -6.84 -5.28 7.42
CA ALA A 121 -5.86 -6.01 8.22
C ALA A 121 -4.44 -5.73 7.75
N GLY A 122 -4.20 -5.78 6.44
CA GLY A 122 -2.90 -5.48 5.87
C GLY A 122 -2.45 -4.02 6.09
N LYS A 123 -3.34 -3.03 5.87
CA LYS A 123 -3.03 -1.61 6.09
C LYS A 123 -2.77 -1.27 7.56
N THR A 124 -3.56 -1.82 8.47
CA THR A 124 -3.37 -1.62 9.91
C THR A 124 -2.09 -2.29 10.40
N LEU A 125 -1.79 -3.51 9.93
CA LEU A 125 -0.52 -4.16 10.21
C LEU A 125 0.67 -3.30 9.75
N LEU A 126 0.62 -2.80 8.51
CA LEU A 126 1.68 -1.94 7.99
C LEU A 126 1.88 -0.67 8.85
N ALA A 127 0.79 -0.01 9.25
CA ALA A 127 0.85 1.17 10.11
C ALA A 127 1.50 0.85 11.47
N LEU A 128 1.12 -0.27 12.09
CA LEU A 128 1.69 -0.76 13.35
C LEU A 128 3.18 -1.06 13.20
N LEU A 129 3.57 -1.79 12.17
CA LEU A 129 4.97 -2.13 11.90
C LEU A 129 5.84 -0.89 11.62
N SER A 130 5.28 0.13 10.97
CA SER A 130 6.01 1.35 10.60
C SER A 130 6.27 2.29 11.79
N LYS A 131 5.40 2.27 12.80
CA LYS A 131 5.41 3.23 13.92
C LYS A 131 5.82 2.64 15.26
N THR A 132 5.66 1.33 15.46
CA THR A 132 6.03 0.69 16.72
C THR A 132 7.55 0.57 16.83
N THR A 133 8.09 0.69 18.04
CA THR A 133 9.53 0.56 18.27
C THR A 133 10.05 -0.81 17.81
N ARG A 134 11.23 -0.79 17.18
CA ARG A 134 11.93 -1.93 16.54
C ARG A 134 11.90 -3.22 17.38
N THR A 135 11.97 -3.11 18.69
CA THR A 135 11.99 -4.24 19.63
C THR A 135 10.67 -5.01 19.69
N ILE A 136 9.52 -4.33 19.64
CA ILE A 136 8.20 -4.97 19.74
C ILE A 136 7.88 -5.70 18.42
N SER A 137 8.16 -5.07 17.28
CA SER A 137 7.95 -5.70 15.96
C SER A 137 8.82 -6.93 15.74
N MET A 138 10.04 -6.97 16.28
CA MET A 138 10.94 -8.12 16.17
C MET A 138 10.46 -9.34 16.98
N VAL A 139 10.03 -9.17 18.24
CA VAL A 139 9.68 -10.31 19.12
C VAL A 139 8.45 -11.07 18.61
N CYS A 140 7.44 -10.37 18.08
CA CYS A 140 6.22 -11.01 17.58
C CYS A 140 6.45 -11.82 16.30
N ILE A 141 7.34 -11.38 15.41
CA ILE A 141 7.57 -12.00 14.10
C ILE A 141 8.66 -13.08 14.20
N MET A 142 9.68 -12.90 15.03
CA MET A 142 10.84 -13.80 15.09
C MET A 142 10.49 -15.26 15.49
N ARG A 143 9.42 -15.50 16.25
CA ARG A 143 9.03 -16.88 16.65
C ARG A 143 8.55 -17.75 15.48
N LYS A 144 8.14 -17.15 14.35
CA LYS A 144 7.62 -17.83 13.15
C LYS A 144 8.21 -17.24 11.86
N TYR A 145 9.40 -16.68 11.96
CA TYR A 145 9.96 -15.71 11.02
C TYR A 145 9.96 -16.17 9.56
N ASN A 146 10.62 -17.29 9.26
CA ASN A 146 10.81 -17.73 7.87
C ASN A 146 9.47 -18.08 7.20
N SER A 147 8.59 -18.81 7.88
CA SER A 147 7.30 -19.20 7.30
C SER A 147 6.35 -18.04 7.07
N ILE A 148 6.47 -16.96 7.84
CA ILE A 148 5.70 -15.72 7.62
C ILE A 148 6.26 -14.98 6.40
N VAL A 149 7.59 -14.82 6.29
CA VAL A 149 8.20 -14.13 5.16
C VAL A 149 7.88 -14.85 3.85
N ASP A 150 7.94 -16.18 3.84
CA ASP A 150 7.55 -16.99 2.69
C ASP A 150 6.09 -16.72 2.28
N GLN A 151 5.15 -16.79 3.22
CA GLN A 151 3.73 -16.52 2.95
C GLN A 151 3.47 -15.10 2.45
N VAL A 152 4.15 -14.08 3.01
CA VAL A 152 4.02 -12.70 2.52
C VAL A 152 4.68 -12.55 1.14
N THR A 153 5.75 -13.29 0.84
CA THR A 153 6.38 -13.31 -0.49
C THR A 153 5.49 -13.96 -1.54
N GLU A 154 4.78 -15.04 -1.20
CA GLU A 154 3.76 -15.67 -2.05
C GLU A 154 2.60 -14.72 -2.38
N MET A 155 2.28 -13.77 -1.49
CA MET A 155 1.28 -12.74 -1.77
C MET A 155 1.65 -11.84 -2.97
N LEU A 156 2.92 -11.82 -3.39
CA LEU A 156 3.36 -11.08 -4.57
C LEU A 156 2.96 -11.74 -5.90
N ASP A 157 2.51 -13.00 -5.88
CA ASP A 157 2.12 -13.74 -7.08
C ASP A 157 1.09 -13.00 -7.92
N ALA A 158 1.23 -13.09 -9.25
CA ALA A 158 0.31 -12.49 -10.22
C ALA A 158 -1.17 -12.91 -10.07
N LYS A 159 -1.45 -14.03 -9.39
CA LYS A 159 -2.83 -14.47 -9.05
C LYS A 159 -3.53 -13.53 -8.06
N ASN A 160 -2.76 -12.80 -7.25
CA ASN A 160 -3.29 -11.91 -6.23
C ASN A 160 -3.66 -10.54 -6.80
N LYS A 161 -4.64 -9.87 -6.18
CA LYS A 161 -5.04 -8.51 -6.54
C LYS A 161 -3.89 -7.53 -6.30
N ALA A 162 -3.80 -6.49 -7.15
CA ALA A 162 -2.74 -5.48 -7.06
C ALA A 162 -2.65 -4.80 -5.68
N ILE A 163 -3.79 -4.55 -5.03
CA ILE A 163 -3.82 -3.97 -3.69
C ILE A 163 -3.20 -4.88 -2.62
N TYR A 164 -3.44 -6.19 -2.68
CA TYR A 164 -2.83 -7.15 -1.74
C TYR A 164 -1.33 -7.23 -1.96
N ARG A 165 -0.91 -7.28 -3.23
CA ARG A 165 0.48 -7.32 -3.65
C ARG A 165 1.22 -6.06 -3.19
N THR A 166 0.58 -4.89 -3.30
CA THR A 166 1.15 -3.60 -2.85
C THR A 166 1.36 -3.61 -1.34
N ILE A 167 0.35 -4.00 -0.56
CA ILE A 167 0.46 -4.09 0.90
C ILE A 167 1.54 -5.11 1.30
N ALA A 168 1.59 -6.28 0.67
CA ALA A 168 2.59 -7.30 0.94
C ALA A 168 4.01 -6.79 0.65
N THR A 169 4.19 -6.06 -0.45
CA THR A 169 5.47 -5.45 -0.83
C THR A 169 5.95 -4.45 0.22
N GLU A 170 5.06 -3.60 0.72
CA GLU A 170 5.39 -2.60 1.76
C GLU A 170 5.71 -3.28 3.11
N ILE A 171 5.03 -4.38 3.45
CA ILE A 171 5.37 -5.19 4.63
C ILE A 171 6.76 -5.82 4.48
N LEU A 172 7.05 -6.39 3.31
CA LEU A 172 8.36 -6.99 3.00
C LEU A 172 9.48 -5.96 3.04
N GLU A 173 9.23 -4.71 2.65
CA GLU A 173 10.20 -3.62 2.78
C GLU A 173 10.56 -3.37 4.25
N ILE A 174 9.57 -3.38 5.14
CA ILE A 174 9.83 -3.28 6.57
C ILE A 174 10.63 -4.49 7.07
N PHE A 175 10.29 -5.71 6.64
CA PHE A 175 11.04 -6.91 7.03
C PHE A 175 12.48 -6.88 6.52
N ALA A 176 12.69 -6.44 5.29
CA ALA A 176 14.01 -6.28 4.68
C ALA A 176 14.88 -5.29 5.48
N LEU A 177 14.32 -4.16 5.95
CA LEU A 177 15.07 -3.18 6.74
C LEU A 177 15.54 -3.67 8.11
N HIS A 178 14.86 -4.68 8.67
CA HIS A 178 14.99 -4.97 10.09
C HIS A 178 15.46 -6.39 10.38
N THR A 179 15.03 -7.39 9.62
CA THR A 179 15.03 -8.78 10.11
C THR A 179 15.48 -9.84 9.11
N MET A 180 15.58 -9.53 7.81
CA MET A 180 15.81 -10.58 6.81
C MET A 180 17.26 -11.06 6.73
N ASP A 181 17.40 -12.39 6.69
CA ASP A 181 18.65 -13.07 6.40
C ASP A 181 19.08 -12.82 4.96
N LYS A 182 20.37 -12.54 4.74
CA LYS A 182 20.91 -12.20 3.42
C LYS A 182 20.68 -13.32 2.40
N ASN A 183 20.81 -14.58 2.79
CA ASN A 183 20.62 -15.71 1.87
C ASN A 183 19.15 -15.83 1.47
N HIS A 184 18.24 -15.62 2.42
CA HIS A 184 16.81 -15.61 2.12
C HIS A 184 16.43 -14.47 1.16
N VAL A 185 16.99 -13.27 1.37
CA VAL A 185 16.76 -12.13 0.46
C VAL A 185 17.32 -12.45 -0.93
N LYS A 186 18.56 -12.94 -1.03
CA LYS A 186 19.21 -13.28 -2.30
C LYS A 186 18.49 -14.38 -3.06
N ASN A 187 18.13 -15.48 -2.38
CA ASN A 187 17.67 -16.70 -3.04
C ASN A 187 16.16 -16.76 -3.26
N THR A 188 15.37 -16.00 -2.49
CA THR A 188 13.90 -16.08 -2.52
C THR A 188 13.26 -14.74 -2.86
N LEU A 189 13.54 -13.69 -2.09
CA LEU A 189 12.82 -12.41 -2.24
C LEU A 189 13.27 -11.62 -3.49
N LEU A 190 14.56 -11.39 -3.66
CA LEU A 190 15.10 -10.58 -4.75
C LEU A 190 14.72 -11.13 -6.15
N PRO A 191 14.85 -12.44 -6.45
CA PRO A 191 14.43 -12.98 -7.74
C PRO A 191 12.94 -12.74 -8.00
N LYS A 192 12.10 -12.90 -6.97
CA LYS A 192 10.65 -12.70 -7.06
C LYS A 192 10.31 -11.24 -7.33
N VAL A 193 10.89 -10.31 -6.56
CA VAL A 193 10.64 -8.88 -6.70
C VAL A 193 11.12 -8.39 -8.06
N LEU A 194 12.33 -8.77 -8.50
CA LEU A 194 12.83 -8.38 -9.82
C LEU A 194 11.97 -8.95 -10.95
N ALA A 195 11.53 -10.21 -10.86
CA ALA A 195 10.64 -10.77 -11.87
C ALA A 195 9.36 -9.94 -12.00
N GLU A 196 8.75 -9.54 -10.88
CA GLU A 196 7.54 -8.72 -10.90
C GLU A 196 7.80 -7.29 -11.40
N VAL A 197 8.87 -6.62 -10.95
CA VAL A 197 9.26 -5.27 -11.41
C VAL A 197 9.46 -5.23 -12.93
N LEU A 198 10.11 -6.26 -13.47
CA LEU A 198 10.54 -6.31 -14.87
C LEU A 198 9.46 -6.87 -15.81
N THR A 199 8.32 -7.31 -15.29
CA THR A 199 7.18 -7.71 -16.13
C THR A 199 6.51 -6.47 -16.74
N SER A 200 6.76 -6.21 -18.02
CA SER A 200 6.01 -5.18 -18.77
C SER A 200 4.72 -5.78 -19.33
N LYS A 201 3.57 -5.25 -18.91
CA LYS A 201 2.31 -5.50 -19.63
C LYS A 201 2.27 -4.59 -20.85
N LYS A 202 2.86 -5.04 -21.98
CA LYS A 202 2.65 -4.39 -23.27
C LYS A 202 1.16 -4.49 -23.62
N LYS A 203 0.43 -3.38 -23.59
CA LYS A 203 -0.86 -3.28 -24.28
C LYS A 203 -0.53 -3.05 -25.76
N PRO A 204 -0.94 -3.91 -26.71
CA PRO A 204 -0.80 -3.59 -28.12
C PRO A 204 -1.61 -2.32 -28.42
N PRO A 205 -1.19 -1.47 -29.37
CA PRO A 205 -1.96 -0.31 -29.77
C PRO A 205 -3.26 -0.82 -30.41
N SER A 206 -4.37 -0.74 -29.68
CA SER A 206 -5.69 -0.91 -30.27
C SER A 206 -5.96 0.33 -31.09
N GLU A 207 -6.08 0.14 -32.40
CA GLU A 207 -6.58 1.12 -33.34
C GLU A 207 -7.88 1.74 -32.81
N ALA A 208 -8.01 3.06 -33.02
CA ALA A 208 -9.15 3.85 -32.58
C ALA A 208 -10.45 3.33 -33.23
N PRO A 209 -11.58 3.22 -32.52
CA PRO A 209 -12.85 2.93 -33.16
C PRO A 209 -13.34 4.18 -33.90
N GLU A 210 -13.54 4.01 -35.21
CA GLU A 210 -14.20 4.95 -36.09
C GLU A 210 -15.55 5.42 -35.52
N ARG A 211 -15.78 6.73 -35.62
CA ARG A 211 -17.09 7.33 -35.36
C ARG A 211 -18.07 6.88 -36.45
N GLN A 212 -19.04 6.05 -36.09
CA GLN A 212 -20.25 5.90 -36.89
C GLN A 212 -21.38 6.69 -36.25
N ALA A 213 -21.77 7.76 -36.94
CA ALA A 213 -23.01 8.48 -36.71
C ALA A 213 -24.19 7.62 -37.22
N SER A 214 -25.22 7.47 -36.41
CA SER A 214 -26.54 7.03 -36.85
C SER A 214 -27.58 8.07 -36.44
N LYS A 215 -28.42 8.42 -37.40
CA LYS A 215 -29.49 9.43 -37.38
C LYS A 215 -30.71 8.91 -36.60
N GLY A 216 -31.58 9.85 -36.20
CA GLY A 216 -32.70 9.64 -35.29
C GLY A 216 -34.05 9.31 -35.93
N SER A 217 -35.07 9.27 -35.07
CA SER A 217 -36.53 9.40 -35.30
C SER A 217 -37.21 9.32 -33.92
N GLY A 218 -37.92 10.34 -33.42
CA GLY A 218 -39.41 10.44 -33.39
C GLY A 218 -40.00 9.54 -32.28
N ASP A 219 -40.81 9.96 -31.29
CA ASP A 219 -41.83 11.02 -31.25
C ASP A 219 -42.15 11.48 -29.82
N ILE A 220 -42.83 12.62 -29.75
CA ILE A 220 -43.33 13.36 -28.59
C ILE A 220 -44.76 12.91 -28.25
N GLU A 221 -45.07 12.73 -26.96
CA GLU A 221 -46.41 12.94 -26.41
C GLU A 221 -46.32 13.68 -25.05
N GLU A 222 -46.86 14.91 -25.02
CA GLU A 222 -47.31 15.66 -23.82
C GLU A 222 -48.74 15.17 -23.49
N ASN A 223 -49.35 15.17 -22.29
CA ASN A 223 -49.37 16.03 -21.08
C ASN A 223 -50.40 15.35 -20.09
N PRO A 224 -50.88 15.89 -18.93
CA PRO A 224 -50.43 17.01 -18.09
C PRO A 224 -50.42 16.74 -16.55
N LEU A 225 -49.66 17.59 -15.84
CA LEU A 225 -49.87 18.24 -14.53
C LEU A 225 -50.77 17.61 -13.44
N GLN A 226 -50.18 17.38 -12.25
CA GLN A 226 -50.76 17.77 -10.96
C GLN A 226 -49.65 18.16 -9.97
N ASP A 227 -49.78 19.39 -9.45
CA ASP A 227 -48.99 20.04 -8.41
C ASP A 227 -49.00 19.25 -7.09
N ASP A 228 -47.84 19.23 -6.41
CA ASP A 228 -47.74 19.68 -5.01
C ASP A 228 -46.25 19.91 -4.67
N GLU A 229 -45.90 21.19 -4.55
CA GLU A 229 -44.59 21.70 -4.12
C GLU A 229 -44.39 21.52 -2.60
N GLU A 230 -43.71 20.45 -2.18
CA GLU A 230 -42.84 20.48 -0.99
C GLU A 230 -41.77 19.36 -1.01
N ASN A 231 -41.05 19.23 -2.13
CA ASN A 231 -39.82 18.42 -2.21
C ASN A 231 -38.92 18.94 -3.35
N GLN A 232 -38.22 20.03 -3.12
CA GLN A 232 -37.08 20.42 -3.94
C GLN A 232 -35.88 20.74 -3.05
N ARG A 233 -35.11 19.70 -2.74
CA ARG A 233 -33.63 19.71 -2.65
C ARG A 233 -33.08 18.31 -2.35
N LEU A 234 -33.48 17.33 -3.15
CA LEU A 234 -32.80 16.05 -3.29
C LEU A 234 -33.20 15.49 -4.66
N GLU A 235 -32.29 15.58 -5.63
CA GLU A 235 -32.07 14.65 -6.74
C GLU A 235 -31.18 15.33 -7.79
N HIS A 236 -29.86 15.35 -7.54
CA HIS A 236 -28.94 15.27 -8.67
C HIS A 236 -28.64 13.80 -8.87
N ASN A 237 -29.30 13.22 -9.87
CA ASN A 237 -29.03 11.89 -10.40
C ASN A 237 -27.55 11.77 -10.80
N VAL A 238 -26.70 11.36 -9.87
CA VAL A 238 -25.44 10.70 -10.20
C VAL A 238 -25.81 9.24 -10.41
N ARG A 239 -26.11 8.91 -11.66
CA ARG A 239 -26.09 7.54 -12.16
C ARG A 239 -24.72 6.97 -11.80
N ILE A 240 -24.66 6.18 -10.74
CA ILE A 240 -23.47 5.43 -10.33
C ILE A 240 -23.25 4.37 -11.42
N ASN A 241 -22.56 4.78 -12.48
CA ASN A 241 -21.88 3.83 -13.33
C ASN A 241 -20.66 3.36 -12.53
N SER A 242 -20.72 2.09 -12.12
CA SER A 242 -19.61 1.30 -11.57
C SER A 242 -18.28 1.64 -12.26
N SER A 243 -17.42 2.39 -11.58
CA SER A 243 -16.18 2.94 -12.12
C SER A 243 -14.99 1.96 -12.02
N GLU A 244 -15.23 0.66 -12.15
CA GLU A 244 -14.17 -0.37 -12.18
C GLU A 244 -13.16 -0.15 -13.34
N ARG A 245 -13.52 0.70 -14.33
CA ARG A 245 -12.69 0.93 -15.53
C ARG A 245 -11.50 1.88 -15.30
N ASN A 246 -11.48 2.70 -14.24
CA ASN A 246 -10.40 3.68 -13.99
C ASN A 246 -9.46 3.37 -12.81
N GLU A 247 -9.75 2.35 -11.99
CA GLU A 247 -8.92 2.01 -10.81
C GLU A 247 -7.71 1.12 -11.17
N MET A 248 -7.85 0.27 -12.19
CA MET A 248 -6.81 -0.68 -12.61
C MET A 248 -5.47 -0.04 -13.00
N PRO A 249 -5.40 1.13 -13.67
CA PRO A 249 -4.14 1.80 -13.98
C PRO A 249 -3.45 2.35 -12.72
N VAL A 250 -4.19 2.92 -11.78
CA VAL A 250 -3.64 3.56 -10.57
C VAL A 250 -3.08 2.51 -9.61
N ALA A 251 -3.84 1.46 -9.32
CA ALA A 251 -3.39 0.38 -8.44
C ALA A 251 -2.13 -0.33 -8.99
N MET A 252 -1.98 -0.39 -10.32
CA MET A 252 -0.78 -0.95 -10.95
C MET A 252 0.44 -0.03 -10.78
N LEU A 253 0.26 1.29 -10.86
CA LEU A 253 1.33 2.26 -10.60
C LEU A 253 1.77 2.23 -9.13
N GLU A 254 0.83 2.14 -8.19
CA GLU A 254 1.14 2.01 -6.76
C GLU A 254 1.93 0.72 -6.46
N LEU A 255 1.53 -0.40 -7.07
CA LEU A 255 2.26 -1.65 -6.98
C LEU A 255 3.68 -1.52 -7.55
N LYS A 256 3.82 -0.92 -8.74
CA LYS A 256 5.12 -0.73 -9.39
C LYS A 256 6.04 0.16 -8.55
N GLU A 257 5.52 1.24 -7.98
CA GLU A 257 6.23 2.10 -7.03
C GLU A 257 6.70 1.31 -5.80
N ALA A 258 5.81 0.52 -5.18
CA ALA A 258 6.16 -0.28 -4.01
C ALA A 258 7.25 -1.31 -4.31
N LEU A 259 7.16 -2.01 -5.44
CA LEU A 259 8.14 -3.02 -5.84
C LEU A 259 9.52 -2.41 -6.11
N LEU A 260 9.57 -1.24 -6.76
CA LEU A 260 10.81 -0.50 -6.98
C LEU A 260 11.40 0.04 -5.67
N SER A 261 10.56 0.49 -4.72
CA SER A 261 10.98 0.92 -3.38
C SER A 261 11.64 -0.23 -2.62
N LEU A 262 10.99 -1.41 -2.59
CA LEU A 262 11.55 -2.62 -1.98
C LEU A 262 12.88 -3.01 -2.65
N THR A 263 12.95 -2.95 -3.98
CA THR A 263 14.18 -3.27 -4.74
C THR A 263 15.31 -2.32 -4.35
N SER A 264 15.03 -1.02 -4.27
CA SER A 264 16.01 -0.02 -3.83
C SER A 264 16.47 -0.27 -2.39
N VAL A 265 15.56 -0.65 -1.48
CA VAL A 265 15.90 -0.97 -0.08
C VAL A 265 16.78 -2.20 0.04
N ILE A 266 16.45 -3.27 -0.69
CA ILE A 266 17.25 -4.50 -0.73
C ILE A 266 18.67 -4.17 -1.22
N PHE A 267 18.79 -3.29 -2.20
CA PHE A 267 20.07 -2.95 -2.80
C PHE A 267 20.92 -2.00 -1.94
N ASP A 268 20.32 -0.93 -1.42
CA ASP A 268 21.03 0.11 -0.66
C ASP A 268 21.36 -0.32 0.78
N LYS A 269 20.44 -1.03 1.46
CA LYS A 269 20.52 -1.21 2.92
C LYS A 269 20.86 -2.61 3.38
N LEU A 270 20.58 -3.63 2.57
CA LEU A 270 20.87 -5.03 2.94
C LEU A 270 22.24 -5.51 2.48
N ILE A 271 22.98 -4.69 1.73
CA ILE A 271 24.35 -4.97 1.25
C ILE A 271 24.42 -6.41 0.72
N ILE A 272 23.56 -6.69 -0.25
CA ILE A 272 23.79 -7.76 -1.21
C ILE A 272 24.99 -7.29 -2.03
N SER A 273 26.00 -8.15 -2.23
CA SER A 273 27.15 -7.73 -3.02
C SER A 273 26.72 -7.42 -4.45
N ALA A 274 27.49 -6.58 -5.16
CA ALA A 274 27.21 -6.28 -6.56
C ALA A 274 27.10 -7.56 -7.41
N GLU A 275 27.93 -8.54 -7.08
CA GLU A 275 27.98 -9.86 -7.70
C GLU A 275 26.75 -10.70 -7.35
N ASP A 276 26.31 -10.69 -6.09
CA ASP A 276 25.10 -11.40 -5.67
C ASP A 276 23.84 -10.86 -6.38
N PHE A 277 23.75 -9.54 -6.56
CA PHE A 277 22.66 -8.94 -7.32
C PHE A 277 22.75 -9.32 -8.80
N ASP A 278 23.94 -9.20 -9.39
CA ASP A 278 24.17 -9.52 -10.80
C ASP A 278 23.80 -10.97 -11.11
N GLU A 279 24.17 -11.90 -10.24
CA GLU A 279 23.78 -13.31 -10.34
C GLU A 279 22.25 -13.47 -10.41
N VAL A 280 21.51 -12.72 -9.58
CA VAL A 280 20.04 -12.78 -9.57
C VAL A 280 19.43 -12.05 -10.76
N ALA A 281 19.97 -10.89 -11.14
CA ALA A 281 19.52 -10.12 -12.29
C ALA A 281 19.68 -10.92 -13.59
N GLN A 282 20.80 -11.60 -13.78
CA GLN A 282 21.04 -12.48 -14.94
C GLN A 282 20.09 -13.70 -14.95
N LYS A 283 19.68 -14.22 -13.79
CA LYS A 283 18.68 -15.30 -13.74
C LYS A 283 17.30 -14.82 -14.20
N VAL A 284 16.93 -13.59 -13.87
CA VAL A 284 15.60 -13.02 -14.16
C VAL A 284 15.54 -12.38 -15.56
N ALA A 285 16.65 -11.80 -16.02
CA ALA A 285 16.82 -11.13 -17.30
C ALA A 285 18.15 -11.60 -17.93
N PRO A 286 18.18 -12.80 -18.55
CA PRO A 286 19.41 -13.45 -19.00
C PRO A 286 20.07 -12.82 -20.23
N GLY A 287 19.37 -11.95 -20.97
CA GLY A 287 19.95 -11.24 -22.09
C GLY A 287 20.99 -10.21 -21.64
N GLU A 288 22.08 -10.08 -22.40
CA GLU A 288 23.10 -9.06 -22.17
C GLU A 288 22.46 -7.66 -22.18
N GLY A 289 22.62 -6.91 -21.09
CA GLY A 289 22.00 -5.60 -20.91
C GLY A 289 20.46 -5.61 -20.81
N GLU A 290 19.81 -6.78 -20.74
CA GLU A 290 18.34 -6.89 -20.73
C GLU A 290 17.73 -6.23 -19.49
N PHE A 291 18.35 -6.40 -18.32
CA PHE A 291 17.94 -5.71 -17.09
C PHE A 291 17.87 -4.19 -17.29
N VAL A 292 18.94 -3.61 -17.86
CA VAL A 292 19.03 -2.16 -18.12
C VAL A 292 17.99 -1.72 -19.13
N ALA A 293 17.77 -2.50 -20.20
CA ALA A 293 16.75 -2.22 -21.21
C ALA A 293 15.32 -2.21 -20.61
N LYS A 294 15.02 -3.15 -19.71
CA LYS A 294 13.72 -3.19 -19.01
C LYS A 294 13.58 -2.04 -18.02
N LEU A 295 14.62 -1.74 -17.24
CA LEU A 295 14.63 -0.58 -16.33
C LEU A 295 14.43 0.73 -17.10
N LYS A 296 15.08 0.88 -18.26
CA LYS A 296 14.86 2.00 -19.19
C LYS A 296 13.41 2.06 -19.65
N THR A 297 12.83 0.94 -20.08
CA THR A 297 11.43 0.87 -20.52
C THR A 297 10.49 1.35 -19.42
N ILE A 298 10.75 1.01 -18.15
CA ILE A 298 9.97 1.51 -17.01
C ILE A 298 10.01 3.03 -16.92
N VAL A 299 11.19 3.65 -17.10
CA VAL A 299 11.33 5.11 -17.10
C VAL A 299 10.55 5.74 -18.27
N GLU A 300 10.63 5.16 -19.47
CA GLU A 300 9.92 5.66 -20.66
C GLU A 300 8.40 5.58 -20.49
N GLU A 301 7.88 4.48 -19.94
CA GLU A 301 6.47 4.27 -19.64
C GLU A 301 5.94 5.20 -18.53
N ASN A 302 6.83 5.84 -17.75
CA ASN A 302 6.48 6.65 -16.58
C ASN A 302 7.02 8.08 -16.71
N CYS A 303 7.08 8.61 -17.93
CA CYS A 303 7.56 9.97 -18.18
C CYS A 303 6.48 11.06 -18.11
N ASP A 304 5.26 10.72 -17.69
CA ASP A 304 4.17 11.68 -17.53
C ASP A 304 4.39 12.61 -16.31
N ALA A 305 3.84 13.83 -16.38
CA ALA A 305 3.91 14.81 -15.30
C ALA A 305 2.94 14.49 -14.14
N THR A 306 3.03 13.27 -13.58
CA THR A 306 2.25 12.83 -12.42
C THR A 306 3.15 12.48 -11.24
N ALA A 307 2.60 12.54 -10.02
CA ALA A 307 3.36 12.27 -8.80
C ALA A 307 3.90 10.83 -8.75
N ASN A 308 3.09 9.85 -9.16
CA ASN A 308 3.49 8.44 -9.17
C ASN A 308 4.58 8.18 -10.23
N SER A 309 4.42 8.75 -11.42
CA SER A 309 5.42 8.70 -12.50
C SER A 309 6.78 9.23 -12.02
N LEU A 310 6.81 10.39 -11.37
CA LEU A 310 8.04 10.94 -10.81
C LEU A 310 8.66 10.03 -9.73
N ARG A 311 7.87 9.47 -8.81
CA ARG A 311 8.40 8.53 -7.79
C ARG A 311 9.01 7.28 -8.43
N ILE A 312 8.33 6.69 -9.41
CA ILE A 312 8.81 5.52 -10.17
C ILE A 312 10.14 5.84 -10.86
N VAL A 313 10.21 6.95 -11.59
CA VAL A 313 11.44 7.35 -12.31
C VAL A 313 12.59 7.61 -11.34
N LYS A 314 12.33 8.24 -10.18
CA LYS A 314 13.35 8.46 -9.14
C LYS A 314 13.88 7.14 -8.59
N LEU A 315 13.00 6.19 -8.27
CA LEU A 315 13.41 4.87 -7.80
C LEU A 315 14.24 4.13 -8.86
N CYS A 316 13.84 4.19 -10.13
CA CYS A 316 14.65 3.64 -11.22
C CYS A 316 16.03 4.30 -11.32
N GLY A 317 16.10 5.63 -11.18
CA GLY A 317 17.37 6.37 -11.15
C GLY A 317 18.25 5.99 -9.97
N GLN A 318 17.68 5.79 -8.77
CA GLN A 318 18.42 5.33 -7.58
C GLN A 318 18.99 3.93 -7.79
N ILE A 319 18.17 3.00 -8.29
CA ILE A 319 18.63 1.64 -8.62
C ILE A 319 19.76 1.72 -9.67
N ALA A 320 19.58 2.51 -10.73
CA ALA A 320 20.58 2.66 -11.79
C ALA A 320 21.90 3.23 -11.27
N VAL A 321 21.87 4.32 -10.50
CA VAL A 321 23.08 4.94 -9.92
C VAL A 321 23.82 3.94 -9.04
N THR A 322 23.12 3.23 -8.16
CA THR A 322 23.76 2.24 -7.29
C THR A 322 24.36 1.09 -8.12
N MET A 323 23.72 0.71 -9.23
CA MET A 323 24.22 -0.34 -10.14
C MET A 323 25.43 0.12 -10.94
N MET A 324 25.47 1.37 -11.39
CA MET A 324 26.61 1.96 -12.11
C MET A 324 27.86 2.09 -11.23
N ARG A 325 27.70 2.23 -9.91
CA ARG A 325 28.85 2.15 -9.00
C ARG A 325 29.52 0.77 -9.03
N CYS A 326 28.82 -0.25 -9.51
CA CYS A 326 29.38 -1.55 -9.87
C CYS A 326 29.89 -1.49 -11.33
N SER A 327 31.21 -1.45 -11.51
CA SER A 327 31.87 -1.16 -12.80
C SER A 327 31.40 -2.02 -13.99
N GLN A 328 30.91 -3.23 -13.74
CA GLN A 328 30.40 -4.16 -14.75
C GLN A 328 29.13 -3.70 -15.49
N TYR A 329 28.34 -2.77 -14.91
CA TYR A 329 27.09 -2.30 -15.51
C TYR A 329 27.23 -1.01 -16.33
N ASN A 330 28.35 -0.29 -16.22
CA ASN A 330 28.53 1.02 -16.85
C ASN A 330 28.42 0.95 -18.39
N THR A 331 28.98 -0.09 -18.99
CA THR A 331 28.89 -0.35 -20.43
C THR A 331 27.44 -0.53 -20.86
N HIS A 332 26.68 -1.40 -20.16
CA HIS A 332 25.27 -1.64 -20.48
C HIS A 332 24.41 -0.38 -20.34
N PHE A 333 24.63 0.45 -19.31
CA PHE A 333 23.91 1.72 -19.16
C PHE A 333 24.26 2.75 -20.25
N LYS A 334 25.52 2.78 -20.67
CA LYS A 334 25.99 3.63 -21.78
C LYS A 334 25.37 3.19 -23.11
N ASP A 335 25.44 1.90 -23.42
CA ASP A 335 24.93 1.33 -24.68
C ASP A 335 23.41 1.49 -24.81
N GLN A 336 22.69 1.36 -23.69
CA GLN A 336 21.24 1.55 -23.65
C GLN A 336 20.82 3.03 -23.65
N LYS A 337 21.75 3.99 -23.56
CA LYS A 337 21.46 5.43 -23.45
C LYS A 337 20.49 5.74 -22.30
N PHE A 338 20.68 5.05 -21.17
CA PHE A 338 19.78 5.19 -20.02
C PHE A 338 19.80 6.61 -19.46
N VAL A 339 20.99 7.22 -19.38
CA VAL A 339 21.17 8.58 -18.84
C VAL A 339 20.44 9.63 -19.67
N GLU A 340 20.44 9.51 -21.01
CA GLU A 340 19.66 10.38 -21.90
C GLU A 340 18.15 10.26 -21.61
N THR A 341 17.68 9.05 -21.36
CA THR A 341 16.27 8.75 -21.04
C THR A 341 15.88 9.34 -19.69
N LEU A 342 16.73 9.18 -18.68
CA LEU A 342 16.53 9.73 -17.34
C LEU A 342 16.53 11.27 -17.37
N SER A 343 17.44 11.88 -18.14
CA SER A 343 17.52 13.32 -18.35
C SER A 343 16.26 13.88 -19.03
N LYS A 344 15.74 13.17 -20.04
CA LYS A 344 14.46 13.52 -20.67
C LYS A 344 13.31 13.49 -19.67
N ALA A 345 13.20 12.44 -18.85
CA ALA A 345 12.17 12.33 -17.82
C ALA A 345 12.30 13.43 -16.75
N SER A 346 13.54 13.76 -16.35
CA SER A 346 13.83 14.87 -15.43
C SER A 346 13.34 16.20 -15.97
N ARG A 347 13.53 16.47 -17.25
CA ARG A 347 13.04 17.71 -17.88
C ARG A 347 11.52 17.80 -17.94
N ILE A 348 10.82 16.68 -18.13
CA ILE A 348 9.35 16.67 -18.17
C ILE A 348 8.76 16.92 -16.77
N THR A 349 9.40 16.36 -15.74
CA THR A 349 8.88 16.36 -14.37
C THR A 349 9.47 17.45 -13.47
N CYS A 350 10.36 18.31 -13.99
CA CYS A 350 11.12 19.29 -13.22
C CYS A 350 10.26 20.25 -12.39
N ASN A 351 9.09 20.65 -12.90
CA ASN A 351 8.19 21.56 -12.20
C ASN A 351 7.34 20.87 -11.12
N LEU A 352 7.22 19.54 -11.18
CA LEU A 352 6.42 18.76 -10.23
C LEU A 352 7.19 18.50 -8.92
N GLU A 353 8.50 18.32 -9.02
CA GLU A 353 9.35 17.94 -7.88
C GLU A 353 9.33 18.98 -6.74
N PRO A 354 9.44 20.30 -6.99
CA PRO A 354 9.26 21.32 -5.95
C PRO A 354 7.88 21.24 -5.30
N CYS A 355 6.82 21.08 -6.09
CA CYS A 355 5.45 20.99 -5.58
C CYS A 355 5.27 19.78 -4.65
N MET A 356 5.87 18.64 -4.98
CA MET A 356 5.81 17.44 -4.15
C MET A 356 6.58 17.57 -2.83
N LEU A 357 7.69 18.33 -2.82
CA LEU A 357 8.43 18.64 -1.60
C LEU A 357 7.59 19.48 -0.64
N PHE A 358 6.84 20.47 -1.14
CA PHE A 358 5.99 21.34 -0.33
C PHE A 358 4.69 20.67 0.11
N ALA A 359 4.07 19.84 -0.73
CA ALA A 359 2.80 19.17 -0.43
C ALA A 359 2.91 18.12 0.70
N GLY A 360 4.11 17.86 1.22
CA GLY A 360 4.28 16.94 2.34
C GLY A 360 3.82 15.51 2.02
N THR A 361 3.76 15.11 0.75
CA THR A 361 3.38 13.73 0.34
C THR A 361 4.34 12.64 0.86
N ASN A 362 5.31 13.03 1.69
CA ASN A 362 6.26 12.23 2.47
C ASN A 362 5.73 11.76 3.84
N CYS A 363 4.45 11.92 4.16
CA CYS A 363 3.91 11.51 5.48
C CYS A 363 3.82 9.97 5.72
N GLY A 364 4.50 9.15 4.91
CA GLY A 364 4.57 7.69 5.05
C GLY A 364 6.02 7.15 5.07
N ALA A 365 6.17 5.82 5.14
CA ALA A 365 7.47 5.14 5.11
C ALA A 365 8.29 5.42 3.83
N LYS A 366 7.64 5.87 2.75
CA LYS A 366 8.22 6.16 1.44
C LYS A 366 8.90 7.53 1.41
N LYS A 367 10.17 7.60 1.81
CA LYS A 367 11.00 8.81 1.68
C LYS A 367 11.51 8.97 0.23
N THR A 368 10.61 9.25 -0.72
CA THR A 368 10.97 9.48 -2.13
C THR A 368 11.25 10.95 -2.47
N ALA A 369 11.18 11.87 -1.49
CA ALA A 369 11.49 13.29 -1.69
C ALA A 369 12.94 13.57 -2.08
N ARG A 370 13.88 12.77 -1.59
CA ARG A 370 15.30 12.89 -1.92
C ARG A 370 15.86 11.52 -2.34
N PRO A 371 16.88 11.48 -3.20
CA PRO A 371 17.55 12.60 -3.90
C PRO A 371 16.63 13.29 -4.93
N LEU A 372 17.00 14.46 -5.46
CA LEU A 372 16.25 15.03 -6.59
C LEU A 372 16.52 14.22 -7.85
N LEU A 373 15.57 14.20 -8.79
CA LEU A 373 15.80 13.51 -10.05
C LEU A 373 16.97 14.14 -10.83
N SER A 374 17.14 15.45 -10.75
CA SER A 374 18.31 16.14 -11.34
C SER A 374 19.64 15.73 -10.71
N ASP A 375 19.65 15.38 -9.41
CA ASP A 375 20.86 14.95 -8.72
C ASP A 375 21.26 13.55 -9.19
N LEU A 376 20.27 12.66 -9.35
CA LEU A 376 20.47 11.32 -9.91
C LEU A 376 21.01 11.36 -11.34
N VAL A 377 20.50 12.28 -12.17
CA VAL A 377 20.99 12.46 -13.56
C VAL A 377 22.46 12.87 -13.55
N LYS A 378 22.84 13.88 -12.76
CA LYS A 378 24.24 14.34 -12.67
C LYS A 378 25.17 13.25 -12.17
N GLU A 379 24.73 12.47 -11.19
CA GLU A 379 25.53 11.37 -10.67
C GLU A 379 25.69 10.25 -11.71
N ALA A 380 24.60 9.88 -12.39
CA ALA A 380 24.65 8.88 -13.45
C ALA A 380 25.54 9.33 -14.62
N GLU A 381 25.49 10.61 -15.01
CA GLU A 381 26.38 11.22 -16.01
C GLU A 381 27.86 11.07 -15.62
N ALA A 382 28.19 11.33 -14.35
CA ALA A 382 29.57 11.19 -13.86
C ALA A 382 30.06 9.74 -13.83
N LEU A 383 29.17 8.76 -13.67
CA LEU A 383 29.51 7.33 -13.59
C LEU A 383 29.68 6.67 -14.98
N VAL A 384 29.09 7.22 -16.03
CA VAL A 384 29.18 6.67 -17.41
C VAL A 384 30.14 7.44 -18.33
N ALA A 385 30.71 8.54 -17.84
CA ALA A 385 31.76 9.32 -18.49
C ALA A 385 33.03 8.48 -18.64
#